data_AF-A0A5C2HNG2-F1
#
_entry.id   AF-A0A5C2HNG2-F1
#
_cell.length_a   1.000
_cell.length_b   1.000
_cell.length_c   1.000
_cell.angle_alpha   90.00
_cell.angle_beta   90.00
_cell.angle_gamma   90.00
#
_symmetry.space_group_name_H-M   'P 1'
#
loop_
_entity.id
_entity.type
_entity.pdbx_description
1 polymer ?
#
loop_
_entity_poly.entity_id
_entity_poly.type
_entity_poly.pdbx_seq_one_letter_code
_entity_poly.pdbx_strand_id
1 'polypeptide(L)' 'MKTLSVELNDQAYQQVIHFLQTLPKQDYHLLDDFDQLSTEEKQQLAAIEHQLAQNDSSDFESWDSVKQQL' A
#
# COMPACT_ATOMS: atom_id res chain seq x y z
N MET A 1 0.67 -5.59 -11.78
CA MET A 1 0.54 -5.79 -10.32
C MET A 1 -0.24 -4.61 -9.75
N LYS A 2 -1.11 -4.81 -8.76
CA LYS A 2 -1.82 -3.71 -8.09
C LYS A 2 -1.18 -3.53 -6.71
N THR A 3 -0.85 -2.30 -6.34
CA THR A 3 -0.23 -1.95 -5.05
C THR A 3 -1.25 -1.24 -4.18
N LEU A 4 -1.32 -1.62 -2.90
CA LEU A 4 -2.20 -1.01 -1.92
C LEU A 4 -1.34 -0.41 -0.80
N SER A 5 -1.49 0.89 -0.55
CA SER A 5 -0.89 1.59 0.59
C SER A 5 -1.99 1.99 1.56
N VAL A 6 -1.82 1.67 2.85
CA VAL A 6 -2.83 1.96 3.88
C VAL A 6 -2.14 2.52 5.11
N GLU A 7 -2.58 3.70 5.55
CA GLU A 7 -2.22 4.25 6.86
C GLU A 7 -3.20 3.79 7.92
N LEU A 8 -2.68 3.23 9.01
CA LEU A 8 -3.47 2.64 10.07
C LEU A 8 -2.94 3.10 11.43
N ASN A 9 -3.82 3.20 12.42
CA ASN A 9 -3.37 3.29 13.80
C ASN A 9 -2.76 1.94 14.25
N ASP A 10 -1.95 1.97 15.32
CA ASP A 10 -1.20 0.80 15.80
C ASP A 10 -2.08 -0.44 16.01
N GLN A 11 -3.27 -0.26 16.58
CA GLN A 11 -4.20 -1.36 16.85
C GLN A 11 -4.73 -1.99 15.56
N ALA A 12 -5.12 -1.18 14.58
CA ALA A 12 -5.60 -1.64 13.28
C ALA A 12 -4.46 -2.24 12.44
N TYR A 13 -3.26 -1.66 12.50
CA TYR A 13 -2.07 -2.20 11.84
C TYR A 13 -1.79 -3.64 12.28
N GLN A 14 -1.78 -3.91 13.58
CA GLN A 14 -1.57 -5.26 14.11
C GLN A 14 -2.62 -6.27 13.62
N GLN A 15 -3.87 -5.83 13.47
CA GLN A 15 -4.94 -6.69 12.95
C GLN A 15 -4.75 -6.99 11.46
N VAL A 16 -4.37 -6.00 10.66
CA VAL A 16 -4.11 -6.17 9.22
C VAL A 16 -2.88 -7.06 8.99
N ILE A 17 -1.80 -6.87 9.74
CA ILE A 17 -0.63 -7.75 9.68
C ILE A 17 -1.02 -9.19 10.01
N HIS A 18 -1.79 -9.41 11.08
CA HIS A 18 -2.27 -10.75 11.44
C HIS A 18 -3.09 -11.37 10.31
N PHE A 19 -3.98 -10.60 9.68
CA PHE A 19 -4.76 -11.07 8.55
C PHE A 19 -3.87 -11.45 7.37
N LEU A 20 -2.93 -10.58 6.96
CA LEU A 20 -2.02 -10.84 5.84
C LEU A 20 -1.20 -12.12 6.07
N GLN A 21 -0.76 -12.38 7.30
CA GLN A 21 -0.04 -13.60 7.67
C GLN A 21 -0.86 -14.88 7.51
N THR A 22 -2.20 -14.79 7.40
CA THR A 22 -3.06 -15.96 7.10
C THR A 22 -3.16 -16.28 5.61
N LEU A 23 -2.76 -15.35 4.73
CA LEU A 23 -2.81 -15.54 3.29
C LEU A 23 -1.60 -16.36 2.80
N PRO A 24 -1.71 -17.06 1.67
CA PRO A 24 -0.55 -17.70 1.05
C PRO A 24 0.52 -16.66 0.71
N LYS A 25 1.77 -16.90 1.15
CA LYS A 25 2.89 -15.95 0.95
C LYS A 25 3.23 -15.64 -0.51
N GLN A 26 2.71 -16.42 -1.45
CA GLN A 26 2.86 -16.19 -2.89
C GLN A 26 1.89 -15.12 -3.42
N ASP A 27 0.84 -14.78 -2.66
CA ASP A 27 -0.23 -13.88 -3.09
C ASP A 27 0.00 -12.43 -2.66
N TYR A 28 0.96 -12.18 -1.77
CA TYR A 28 1.29 -10.85 -1.27
C TYR A 28 2.78 -10.71 -0.93
N HIS A 29 3.30 -9.50 -1.06
CA HIS A 29 4.60 -9.11 -0.52
C HIS A 29 4.36 -8.06 0.56
N LEU A 30 4.80 -8.34 1.79
CA LEU A 30 4.79 -7.36 2.87
C LEU A 30 6.12 -6.62 2.85
N LEU A 31 6.04 -5.29 2.70
CA LEU A 31 7.18 -4.40 2.74
C LEU A 31 7.20 -3.76 4.12
N ASP A 32 7.79 -4.48 5.09
CA ASP A 32 7.80 -4.08 6.51
C ASP A 32 8.96 -3.13 6.84
N ASP A 33 9.93 -3.01 5.95
CA ASP A 33 11.09 -2.13 6.11
C ASP A 33 11.51 -1.52 4.76
N PHE A 34 11.85 -0.23 4.78
CA PHE A 34 12.40 0.47 3.62
C PHE A 34 13.64 -0.24 3.08
N ASP A 35 14.42 -0.91 3.93
CA ASP A 35 15.65 -1.60 3.54
C ASP A 35 15.45 -2.88 2.72
N GLN A 36 14.24 -3.47 2.75
CA GLN A 36 13.92 -4.66 1.93
C GLN A 36 13.52 -4.30 0.50
N LEU A 37 13.29 -3.02 0.22
CA LEU A 37 12.98 -2.53 -1.11
C LEU A 37 14.23 -2.53 -1.99
N SER A 38 14.08 -3.01 -3.22
CA SER A 38 15.06 -2.74 -4.27
C SER A 38 15.20 -1.22 -4.52
N THR A 39 16.31 -0.80 -5.11
CA THR A 39 16.54 0.62 -5.45
C THR A 39 15.40 1.21 -6.30
N GLU A 40 14.84 0.41 -7.20
CA GLU A 40 13.72 0.81 -8.06
C GLU A 40 12.42 0.96 -7.26
N GLU A 41 12.13 0.02 -6.36
CA GLU A 41 10.96 0.12 -5.48
C GLU A 41 11.07 1.31 -4.51
N LYS A 42 12.27 1.60 -3.99
CA LYS A 42 12.54 2.80 -3.16
C LYS A 42 12.25 4.09 -3.94
N GLN A 43 12.66 4.15 -5.21
CA GLN A 43 12.41 5.32 -6.06
C GLN A 43 10.92 5.49 -6.37
N GLN A 44 10.20 4.40 -6.61
CA GLN A 44 8.75 4.44 -6.83
C GLN A 44 8.00 4.89 -5.57
N LEU A 45 8.37 4.37 -4.40
CA LEU A 45 7.78 4.78 -3.13
C LEU A 45 8.02 6.26 -2.85
N ALA A 46 9.24 6.75 -3.04
CA ALA A 46 9.56 8.17 -2.87
C ALA A 46 8.78 9.07 -3.85
N ALA A 47 8.52 8.61 -5.08
CA ALA A 47 7.70 9.33 -6.05
C ALA A 47 6.24 9.43 -5.59
N ILE A 48 5.67 8.32 -5.11
CA ILE A 48 4.30 8.26 -4.59
C ILE A 48 4.15 9.15 -3.35
N GLU A 49 5.08 9.08 -2.40
CA GLU A 49 5.10 9.93 -1.22
C GLU A 49 5.15 11.43 -1.59
N HIS A 50 5.95 11.78 -2.59
CA HIS A 50 6.03 13.15 -3.08
C HIS A 50 4.74 13.63 -3.76
N GLN A 51 4.04 12.77 -4.50
CA GLN A 51 2.72 13.09 -5.07
C GLN A 51 1.67 13.29 -3.98
N LEU A 52 1.62 12.38 -3.00
CA LEU A 52 0.70 12.48 -1.86
C LEU A 52 0.96 13.74 -1.02
N ALA A 53 2.22 14.13 -0.81
CA ALA A 53 2.57 15.37 -0.11
C ALA A 53 2.08 16.63 -0.85
N GLN A 54 1.87 16.54 -2.17
CA GLN A 54 1.27 17.61 -2.99
C GLN A 54 -0.25 17.51 -3.07
N ASN A 55 -0.87 16.63 -2.29
CA ASN A 55 -2.30 16.34 -2.33
C ASN A 55 -2.75 15.81 -3.71
N ASP A 56 -1.83 15.23 -4.48
CA ASP A 56 -2.10 14.64 -5.78
C ASP A 56 -2.35 13.14 -5.62
N SER A 57 -3.63 12.77 -5.65
CA SER A 57 -4.10 11.38 -5.61
C SER A 57 -4.61 10.90 -6.97
N SER A 58 -4.21 11.55 -8.07
CA SER A 58 -4.72 11.25 -9.43
C SER A 58 -4.39 9.84 -9.94
N ASP A 59 -3.32 9.23 -9.43
CA ASP A 59 -2.94 7.84 -9.74
C ASP A 59 -3.81 6.79 -9.01
N PHE A 60 -4.68 7.21 -8.08
CA PHE A 60 -5.55 6.33 -7.31
C PHE A 60 -7.01 6.46 -7.76
N GLU A 61 -7.71 5.33 -7.91
CA GLU A 61 -9.13 5.35 -8.20
C GLU A 61 -9.93 5.87 -7.00
N SER A 62 -10.88 6.77 -7.25
CA SER A 62 -11.80 7.23 -6.22
C SER A 62 -12.61 6.08 -5.65
N TRP A 63 -12.76 6.04 -4.33
CA TRP A 63 -13.63 5.08 -3.65
C TRP A 63 -15.07 5.06 -4.19
N ASP A 64 -15.58 6.23 -4.58
CA ASP A 64 -16.91 6.35 -5.19
C ASP A 64 -17.03 5.66 -6.55
N SER A 65 -15.91 5.54 -7.28
CA SER A 65 -15.84 4.82 -8.55
C SER A 65 -15.75 3.30 -8.33
N VAL A 66 -14.96 2.89 -7.34
CA VAL A 66 -14.73 1.46 -7.03
C VAL A 66 -15.99 0.79 -6.47
N LYS A 67 -16.74 1.47 -5.58
CA LYS A 67 -17.94 0.88 -4.96
C LYS A 67 -19.07 0.53 -5.93
N GLN A 68 -19.09 1.13 -7.12
CA GLN A 68 -20.09 0.82 -8.15
C GLN A 68 -19.80 -0.48 -8.89
N GLN A 69 -18.61 -1.06 -8.71
CA GLN A 69 -18.15 -2.29 -9.35
C GLN A 69 -18.14 -3.49 -8.38
N LEU A 70 -18.54 -3.29 -7.13
CA LEU A 70 -18.71 -4.31 -6.08
C LEU A 70 -20.17 -4.77 -6.02
#